data_AF-A0A7W3Z3D6-F1
#
_entry.id   AF-A0A7W3Z3D6-F1
#
_cell.length_a   1.000
_cell.length_b   1.000
_cell.length_c   1.000
_cell.angle_alpha   90.00
_cell.angle_beta   90.00
_cell.angle_gamma   90.00
#
_symmetry.space_group_name_H-M   'P 1'
#
loop_
_entity.id
_entity.type
_entity.pdbx_description
1 polymer ?
#
loop_
_entity_poly.entity_id
_entity_poly.type
_entity_poly.pdbx_seq_one_letter_code
_entity_poly.pdbx_strand_id
1 'polypeptide(L)'
;MKNVCQNCQTENEITSKYCSSCGYQLPKIEVETSVEMDSKETHAQSSQKGKRKLNFGALLGIVIGVAVVSFAVNYFSKSSIAIDQKLSVVASEINKNCPMVIDQDIRLDNTVAMPNATFQYNYTLVNYEKAQLNMEVVEQTLFPTLLENARTNPDMKEMREAKVTINYYYKDKKGEFVTKYVITPDMYQNK
;
A
#
# COMPACT_ATOMS: atom_id res chain seq x y z
N MET A 1 12.34 -14.27 19.66
CA MET A 1 13.15 -13.05 19.93
C MET A 1 12.31 -11.86 19.52
N LYS A 2 12.41 -10.72 20.19
CA LYS A 2 11.62 -9.52 19.88
C LYS A 2 12.53 -8.42 19.33
N ASN A 3 12.04 -7.61 18.38
CA ASN A 3 12.70 -6.38 17.98
C ASN A 3 11.83 -5.16 18.36
N VAL A 4 12.48 -4.04 18.67
CA VAL A 4 11.80 -2.79 19.02
C VAL A 4 11.83 -1.88 17.81
N CYS A 5 10.66 -1.34 17.43
CA CYS A 5 10.56 -0.42 16.31
C CYS A 5 11.35 0.86 16.59
N GLN A 6 12.30 1.21 15.73
CA GLN A 6 13.11 2.43 15.88
C GLN A 6 12.34 3.73 15.65
N ASN A 7 11.13 3.66 15.08
CA ASN A 7 10.28 4.83 14.83
C ASN A 7 9.27 5.12 15.95
N CYS A 8 8.63 4.09 16.52
CA CYS A 8 7.55 4.27 17.52
C CYS A 8 7.71 3.44 18.80
N GLN A 9 8.83 2.72 18.96
CA GLN A 9 9.18 1.94 20.15
C GLN A 9 8.27 0.74 20.46
N THR A 10 7.31 0.40 19.59
CA THR A 10 6.49 -0.80 19.74
C THR A 10 7.33 -2.07 19.56
N GLU A 11 7.14 -3.05 20.45
CA GLU A 11 7.72 -4.40 20.32
C GLU A 11 7.05 -5.20 19.20
N ASN A 12 7.84 -5.91 18.39
CA ASN A 12 7.35 -6.80 17.34
C ASN A 12 8.14 -8.12 17.36
N GLU A 13 7.57 -9.14 16.72
CA GLU A 13 8.29 -10.40 16.49
C GLU A 13 9.51 -10.15 15.59
N ILE A 14 10.62 -10.82 15.85
CA ILE A 14 11.87 -10.63 15.09
C ILE A 14 11.71 -10.93 13.59
N THR A 15 10.73 -11.76 13.21
CA THR A 15 10.38 -12.10 11.83
C THR A 15 9.48 -11.06 11.17
N SER A 16 8.97 -10.09 11.94
CA SER A 16 8.07 -9.04 11.44
C SER A 16 8.83 -8.10 10.51
N LYS A 17 8.33 -7.92 9.29
CA LYS A 17 8.91 -7.04 8.27
C LYS A 17 8.57 -5.57 8.50
N TYR A 18 7.43 -5.30 9.13
CA TYR A 18 6.92 -3.97 9.43
C TYR A 18 6.40 -3.91 10.87
N CYS A 19 6.45 -2.74 11.48
CA CYS A 19 5.94 -2.51 12.82
C CYS A 19 4.42 -2.62 12.86
N SER A 20 3.91 -3.39 13.81
CA SER A 20 2.48 -3.61 14.06
C SER A 20 1.71 -2.35 14.41
N SER A 21 2.36 -1.34 15.00
CA SER A 21 1.71 -0.09 15.41
C SER A 21 1.83 1.02 14.37
N CYS A 22 3.04 1.30 13.86
CA CYS A 22 3.27 2.44 12.97
C CYS A 22 3.56 2.08 11.51
N GLY A 23 3.67 0.80 11.17
CA GLY A 23 3.97 0.35 9.80
C GLY A 23 5.40 0.58 9.33
N TYR A 24 6.29 1.13 10.16
CA TYR A 24 7.70 1.34 9.83
C TYR A 24 8.40 0.01 9.52
N GLN A 25 9.21 -0.02 8.46
CA GLN A 25 9.95 -1.22 8.08
C GLN A 25 10.99 -1.59 9.15
N LEU A 26 10.90 -2.80 9.67
CA LEU A 26 11.81 -3.29 10.70
C LEU A 26 13.09 -3.84 10.04
N PRO A 27 14.25 -3.75 10.72
CA PRO A 27 15.50 -4.31 10.21
C PRO A 27 15.38 -5.82 10.01
N LYS A 28 15.81 -6.32 8.85
CA LYS A 28 15.93 -7.76 8.60
C LYS A 28 17.19 -8.25 9.29
N ILE A 29 17.05 -9.11 10.30
CA ILE A 29 18.19 -9.86 10.83
C ILE A 29 18.29 -11.13 10.00
N GLU A 30 19.26 -11.15 9.08
CA GLU A 30 19.60 -12.33 8.31
C GLU A 30 20.28 -13.32 9.24
N VAL A 31 19.60 -14.42 9.56
CA VAL A 31 20.23 -15.55 10.24
C VAL A 31 21.12 -16.22 9.20
N GLU A 32 22.42 -16.01 9.35
CA GLU A 32 23.46 -16.55 8.49
C GLU A 32 23.37 -18.08 8.40
N THR A 33 23.20 -18.60 7.19
CA THR A 33 23.75 -19.90 6.82
C THR A 33 24.48 -19.70 5.51
N SER A 34 25.80 -19.58 5.67
CA SER A 34 26.81 -19.43 4.62
C SER A 34 26.80 -20.61 3.65
N VAL A 35 26.78 -20.34 2.35
CA VAL A 35 27.76 -20.88 1.38
C VAL A 35 27.94 -19.85 0.26
N GLU A 36 29.19 -19.43 0.07
CA GLU A 36 29.67 -18.55 -1.00
C GLU A 36 29.72 -19.28 -2.35
N MET A 37 29.59 -18.54 -3.47
CA MET A 37 30.44 -18.77 -4.65
C MET A 37 30.50 -17.53 -5.56
N ASP A 38 31.70 -16.97 -5.54
CA ASP A 38 32.43 -16.05 -6.42
C ASP A 38 32.00 -15.98 -7.91
N SER A 39 31.89 -14.77 -8.48
CA SER A 39 32.95 -14.18 -9.34
C SER A 39 32.50 -13.08 -10.32
N LYS A 40 33.24 -11.97 -10.23
CA LYS A 40 33.75 -11.03 -11.26
C LYS A 40 32.84 -10.00 -11.94
N GLU A 41 33.32 -8.76 -11.77
CA GLU A 41 32.97 -7.51 -12.44
C GLU A 41 33.22 -7.53 -13.96
N THR A 42 32.45 -6.76 -14.71
CA THR A 42 32.97 -6.01 -15.87
C THR A 42 32.14 -4.72 -16.06
N HIS A 43 32.85 -3.59 -16.11
CA HIS A 43 32.32 -2.30 -16.53
C HIS A 43 31.84 -2.33 -18.00
N ALA A 44 30.66 -1.77 -18.28
CA ALA A 44 30.35 -1.24 -19.60
C ALA A 44 29.29 -0.13 -19.53
N GLN A 45 29.55 0.91 -20.30
CA GLN A 45 28.87 2.20 -20.37
C GLN A 45 27.45 2.11 -20.96
N SER A 46 26.74 3.24 -20.82
CA SER A 46 25.72 3.75 -21.75
C SER A 46 24.31 3.12 -21.70
N SER A 47 23.32 3.95 -21.32
CA SER A 47 22.31 4.43 -22.29
C SER A 47 21.20 5.23 -21.58
N GLN A 48 20.90 6.42 -22.11
CA GLN A 48 19.67 7.17 -21.79
C GLN A 48 18.45 6.26 -22.02
N LYS A 49 17.80 5.82 -20.95
CA LYS A 49 16.56 5.03 -21.05
C LYS A 49 15.40 5.97 -21.29
N GLY A 50 14.84 5.92 -22.50
CA GLY A 50 13.61 6.62 -22.87
C GLY A 50 12.47 6.34 -21.88
N LYS A 51 11.66 7.37 -21.64
CA LYS A 51 10.51 7.34 -20.72
C LYS A 51 9.58 6.17 -21.10
N ARG A 52 9.36 5.24 -20.17
CA ARG A 52 8.42 4.12 -20.35
C ARG A 52 7.00 4.66 -20.19
N LYS A 53 6.13 4.41 -21.17
CA LYS A 53 4.70 4.75 -21.08
C LYS A 53 3.99 3.70 -20.22
N LEU A 54 3.23 4.17 -19.24
CA LEU A 54 2.45 3.35 -18.31
C LEU A 54 1.17 2.89 -19.03
N ASN A 55 1.00 1.58 -19.23
CA ASN A 55 -0.17 1.01 -19.90
C ASN A 55 -1.20 0.58 -18.83
N PHE A 56 -2.13 1.47 -18.50
CA PHE A 56 -3.20 1.24 -17.51
C PHE A 56 -4.31 0.27 -17.96
N GLY A 57 -4.07 -0.53 -18.99
CA GLY A 57 -5.10 -1.19 -19.78
C GLY A 57 -5.63 -2.54 -19.28
N ALA A 58 -5.27 -3.02 -18.08
CA ALA A 58 -5.63 -4.41 -17.72
C ALA A 58 -5.83 -4.75 -16.24
N LEU A 59 -5.89 -3.81 -15.29
CA LEU A 59 -5.69 -4.17 -13.87
C LEU A 59 -6.72 -3.53 -12.93
N LEU A 60 -7.97 -3.95 -13.15
CA LEU A 60 -9.15 -3.58 -12.36
C LEU A 60 -9.82 -4.79 -11.67
N GLY A 61 -9.20 -5.97 -11.67
CA GLY A 61 -9.82 -7.14 -11.08
C GLY A 61 -8.82 -8.16 -10.60
N ILE A 62 -8.79 -8.38 -9.28
CA ILE A 62 -9.10 -9.67 -8.65
C ILE A 62 -9.38 -9.39 -7.16
N VAL A 63 -10.67 -9.41 -6.84
CA VAL A 63 -11.30 -10.00 -5.64
C VAL A 63 -10.44 -10.00 -4.38
N ILE A 64 -10.58 -8.98 -3.54
CA ILE A 64 -10.26 -9.11 -2.11
C ILE A 64 -11.22 -10.18 -1.57
N GLY A 65 -10.67 -11.34 -1.21
CA GLY A 65 -11.39 -12.58 -0.97
C GLY A 65 -12.71 -12.42 -0.22
N VAL A 66 -13.79 -12.92 -0.84
CA VAL A 66 -15.18 -12.95 -0.36
C VAL A 66 -15.31 -13.45 1.10
N ALA A 67 -14.35 -14.23 1.59
CA ALA A 67 -14.29 -14.72 2.97
C ALA A 67 -13.84 -13.67 4.01
N VAL A 68 -12.96 -12.72 3.64
CA VAL A 68 -12.47 -11.65 4.54
C VAL A 68 -13.53 -10.56 4.71
N VAL A 69 -14.27 -10.28 3.64
CA VAL A 69 -15.35 -9.27 3.59
C VAL A 69 -16.53 -9.68 4.49
N SER A 70 -16.89 -10.95 4.53
CA SER A 70 -18.05 -11.43 5.31
C SER A 70 -17.86 -11.29 6.83
N PHE A 71 -16.62 -11.27 7.32
CA PHE A 71 -16.31 -11.06 8.74
C PHE A 71 -16.27 -9.57 9.12
N ALA A 72 -15.75 -8.71 8.23
CA ALA A 72 -15.69 -7.26 8.44
C ALA A 72 -17.10 -6.63 8.54
N VAL A 73 -18.03 -7.06 7.66
CA VAL A 73 -19.41 -6.55 7.59
C VAL A 73 -20.19 -6.70 8.91
N ASN A 74 -19.99 -7.81 9.63
CA ASN A 74 -20.66 -8.05 10.92
C ASN A 74 -20.06 -7.23 12.08
N TYR A 75 -18.78 -6.87 12.03
CA TYR A 75 -18.13 -6.08 13.07
C TYR A 75 -18.40 -4.58 12.91
N PHE A 76 -18.42 -4.09 11.67
CA PHE A 76 -18.57 -2.66 11.38
C PHE A 76 -19.93 -2.12 11.88
N SER A 77 -20.98 -2.94 11.79
CA SER A 77 -22.35 -2.60 12.22
C SER A 77 -22.66 -2.79 13.71
N LYS A 78 -21.83 -3.53 14.48
CA LYS A 78 -22.17 -3.89 15.88
C LYS A 78 -21.29 -3.27 16.98
N SER A 79 -20.19 -2.61 16.64
CA SER A 79 -19.26 -2.06 17.64
C SER A 79 -19.39 -0.53 17.80
N SER A 80 -19.59 -0.06 19.04
CA SER A 80 -19.61 1.36 19.49
C SER A 80 -18.22 2.01 19.58
N ILE A 81 -17.25 1.44 18.90
CA ILE A 81 -15.83 1.79 18.97
C ILE A 81 -15.51 2.90 17.95
N ALA A 82 -14.55 3.77 18.29
CA ALA A 82 -14.04 4.81 17.42
C ALA A 82 -13.61 4.27 16.05
N ILE A 83 -13.92 5.01 14.98
CA ILE A 83 -13.63 4.62 13.60
C ILE A 83 -12.16 4.24 13.37
N ASP A 84 -11.23 4.95 14.02
CA ASP A 84 -9.78 4.69 13.92
C ASP A 84 -9.42 3.26 14.39
N GLN A 85 -10.08 2.75 15.44
CA GLN A 85 -9.86 1.38 15.90
C GLN A 85 -10.46 0.35 14.93
N LYS A 86 -11.63 0.63 14.33
CA LYS A 86 -12.20 -0.22 13.28
C LYS A 86 -11.25 -0.29 12.08
N LEU A 87 -10.71 0.84 11.66
CA LEU A 87 -9.72 0.92 10.59
C LEU A 87 -8.45 0.13 10.93
N SER A 88 -7.99 0.15 12.19
CA SER A 88 -6.84 -0.66 12.62
C SER A 88 -7.08 -2.16 12.41
N VAL A 89 -8.28 -2.65 12.73
CA VAL A 89 -8.64 -4.06 12.50
C VAL A 89 -8.64 -4.38 11.01
N VAL A 90 -9.23 -3.51 10.17
CA VAL A 90 -9.22 -3.67 8.72
C VAL A 90 -7.79 -3.70 8.17
N ALA A 91 -6.92 -2.79 8.63
CA ALA A 91 -5.52 -2.75 8.21
C ALA A 91 -4.78 -4.04 8.59
N SER A 92 -4.94 -4.50 9.84
CA SER A 92 -4.34 -5.76 10.29
C SER A 92 -4.80 -6.95 9.45
N GLU A 93 -6.08 -7.01 9.08
CA GLU A 93 -6.62 -8.10 8.27
C GLU A 93 -6.08 -8.09 6.83
N ILE A 94 -6.07 -6.94 6.17
CA ILE A 94 -5.48 -6.81 4.82
C ILE A 94 -3.99 -7.16 4.85
N ASN A 95 -3.28 -6.72 5.90
CA ASN A 95 -1.84 -6.93 6.04
C ASN A 95 -1.43 -8.41 6.21
N LYS A 96 -2.34 -9.30 6.63
CA LYS A 96 -2.08 -10.76 6.67
C LYS A 96 -1.75 -11.33 5.28
N ASN A 97 -2.27 -10.69 4.23
CA ASN A 97 -2.04 -11.09 2.85
C ASN A 97 -1.01 -10.20 2.14
N CYS A 98 -0.40 -9.25 2.87
CA CYS A 98 0.60 -8.35 2.32
C CYS A 98 2.04 -8.90 2.48
N PRO A 99 2.95 -8.61 1.53
CA PRO A 99 2.72 -7.81 0.33
C PRO A 99 1.91 -8.58 -0.72
N MET A 100 0.95 -7.89 -1.33
CA MET A 100 0.02 -8.46 -2.30
C MET A 100 0.28 -7.84 -3.68
N VAL A 101 0.52 -8.67 -4.69
CA VAL A 101 0.57 -8.23 -6.08
C VAL A 101 -0.85 -7.87 -6.49
N ILE A 102 -1.11 -6.58 -6.70
CA ILE A 102 -2.39 -6.12 -7.26
C ILE A 102 -2.39 -6.43 -8.74
N ASP A 103 -1.25 -6.15 -9.35
CA ASP A 103 -1.07 -6.30 -10.77
C ASP A 103 0.39 -6.40 -11.23
N GLN A 104 0.62 -6.47 -12.55
CA GLN A 104 1.96 -6.62 -13.13
C GLN A 104 2.92 -5.50 -12.74
N ASP A 105 2.42 -4.31 -12.46
CA ASP A 105 3.15 -3.07 -12.23
C ASP A 105 3.03 -2.53 -10.79
N ILE A 106 2.03 -2.97 -10.03
CA ILE A 106 1.65 -2.45 -8.72
C ILE A 106 1.56 -3.58 -7.70
N ARG A 107 2.29 -3.40 -6.59
CA ARG A 107 2.20 -4.24 -5.39
C ARG A 107 1.73 -3.41 -4.22
N LEU A 108 0.72 -3.88 -3.50
CA LEU A 108 0.36 -3.35 -2.18
C LEU A 108 1.37 -3.90 -1.16
N ASP A 109 2.16 -3.03 -0.55
CA ASP A 109 3.15 -3.44 0.45
C ASP A 109 2.51 -3.67 1.82
N ASN A 110 1.64 -2.74 2.24
CA ASN A 110 0.84 -2.80 3.44
C ASN A 110 -0.23 -1.70 3.44
N THR A 111 -1.07 -1.74 4.47
CA THR A 111 -2.07 -0.72 4.81
C THR A 111 -1.86 -0.24 6.23
N VAL A 112 -2.27 1.00 6.52
CA VAL A 112 -2.12 1.63 7.82
C VAL A 112 -3.41 2.38 8.17
N ALA A 113 -3.91 2.16 9.37
CA ALA A 113 -4.92 3.01 9.98
C ALA A 113 -4.25 4.21 10.64
N MET A 114 -4.68 5.41 10.28
CA MET A 114 -4.16 6.66 10.82
C MET A 114 -5.26 7.41 11.58
N PRO A 115 -4.89 8.36 12.44
CA PRO A 115 -5.86 9.19 13.16
C PRO A 115 -6.83 9.91 12.21
N ASN A 116 -7.96 10.35 12.76
CA ASN A 116 -8.97 11.16 12.08
C ASN A 116 -9.63 10.42 10.90
N ALA A 117 -10.06 9.18 11.13
CA ALA A 117 -10.76 8.35 10.15
C ALA A 117 -9.99 8.22 8.83
N THR A 118 -8.67 8.06 8.88
CA THR A 118 -7.84 8.02 7.67
C THR A 118 -7.25 6.63 7.47
N PHE A 119 -7.40 6.08 6.27
CA PHE A 119 -6.85 4.79 5.88
C PHE A 119 -5.83 4.98 4.76
N GLN A 120 -4.62 4.44 4.92
CA GLN A 120 -3.55 4.56 3.92
C GLN A 120 -3.20 3.22 3.31
N TYR A 121 -3.20 3.16 1.98
CA TYR A 121 -2.59 2.09 1.20
C TYR A 121 -1.18 2.52 0.77
N ASN A 122 -0.19 1.67 1.00
CA ASN A 122 1.19 1.90 0.58
C ASN A 122 1.54 0.94 -0.57
N TYR A 123 1.79 1.50 -1.74
CA TYR A 123 2.07 0.76 -2.97
C TYR A 123 3.53 0.93 -3.41
N THR A 124 4.05 -0.11 -4.07
CA THR A 124 5.27 -0.07 -4.87
C THR A 124 4.93 -0.21 -6.34
N LEU A 125 5.48 0.68 -7.18
CA LEU A 125 5.53 0.53 -8.63
C LEU A 125 6.72 -0.38 -9.00
N VAL A 126 6.48 -1.68 -9.13
CA VAL A 126 7.56 -2.71 -9.11
C VAL A 126 8.48 -2.66 -10.34
N ASN A 127 8.00 -2.13 -11.46
CA ASN A 127 8.75 -2.07 -12.72
C ASN A 127 9.30 -0.68 -13.07
N TYR A 128 9.04 0.33 -12.24
CA TYR A 128 9.34 1.73 -12.54
C TYR A 128 10.33 2.32 -11.55
N GLU A 129 11.13 3.27 -12.05
CA GLU A 129 11.87 4.23 -11.22
C GLU A 129 11.22 5.59 -11.43
N LYS A 130 11.15 6.42 -10.39
CA LYS A 130 10.53 7.74 -10.46
C LYS A 130 11.10 8.59 -11.59
N ALA A 131 12.43 8.54 -11.77
CA ALA A 131 13.14 9.24 -12.84
C ALA A 131 12.68 8.86 -14.27
N GLN A 132 11.99 7.73 -14.43
CA GLN A 132 11.49 7.24 -15.73
C GLN A 132 10.01 7.62 -15.97
N LEU A 133 9.31 8.09 -14.93
CA LEU A 133 7.89 8.42 -14.99
C LEU A 133 7.67 9.84 -15.50
N ASN A 134 6.61 10.02 -16.29
CA ASN A 134 6.04 11.34 -16.53
C ASN A 134 5.01 11.63 -15.44
N MET A 135 5.39 12.45 -14.46
CA MET A 135 4.54 12.73 -13.29
C MET A 135 3.22 13.39 -13.64
N GLU A 136 3.16 14.21 -14.70
CA GLU A 136 1.91 14.82 -15.17
C GLU A 136 0.93 13.76 -15.67
N VAL A 137 1.42 12.78 -16.43
CA VAL A 137 0.60 11.65 -16.92
C VAL A 137 0.15 10.76 -15.76
N VAL A 138 1.04 10.52 -14.79
CA VAL A 138 0.72 9.74 -13.59
C VAL A 138 -0.41 10.40 -12.80
N GLU A 139 -0.37 11.72 -12.64
CA GLU A 139 -1.42 12.50 -11.97
C GLU A 139 -2.75 12.47 -12.72
N GLN A 140 -2.73 12.79 -14.01
CA GLN A 140 -3.93 12.83 -14.86
C GLN A 140 -4.60 11.47 -15.02
N THR A 141 -3.87 10.37 -14.80
CA THR A 141 -4.42 9.01 -14.96
C THR A 141 -4.81 8.37 -13.64
N LEU A 142 -3.95 8.43 -12.62
CA LEU A 142 -4.22 7.75 -11.35
C LEU A 142 -5.32 8.43 -10.55
N PHE A 143 -5.23 9.75 -10.35
CA PHE A 143 -6.14 10.43 -9.43
C PHE A 143 -7.62 10.30 -9.82
N PRO A 144 -8.03 10.53 -11.09
CA PRO A 144 -9.42 10.34 -11.49
C PRO A 144 -9.88 8.89 -11.31
N THR A 145 -9.02 7.92 -11.62
CA THR A 145 -9.32 6.49 -11.48
C THR A 145 -9.52 6.09 -10.01
N LEU A 146 -8.64 6.55 -9.12
CA LEU A 146 -8.72 6.29 -7.69
C LEU A 146 -9.96 6.95 -7.08
N LEU A 147 -10.28 8.18 -7.48
CA LEU A 147 -11.48 8.88 -7.04
C LEU A 147 -12.75 8.17 -7.51
N GLU A 148 -12.79 7.72 -8.75
CA GLU A 148 -13.93 6.98 -9.28
C GLU A 148 -14.10 5.62 -8.59
N ASN A 149 -12.99 4.92 -8.31
CA ASN A 149 -13.02 3.70 -7.50
C ASN A 149 -13.57 3.98 -6.10
N ALA A 150 -13.07 5.03 -5.45
CA ALA A 150 -13.57 5.45 -4.14
C ALA A 150 -15.08 5.74 -4.16
N ARG A 151 -15.62 6.31 -5.24
CA ARG A 151 -17.06 6.60 -5.42
C ARG A 151 -17.93 5.37 -5.67
N THR A 152 -17.47 4.46 -6.52
CA THR A 152 -18.35 3.44 -7.14
C THR A 152 -18.06 2.02 -6.70
N ASN A 153 -16.85 1.72 -6.24
CA ASN A 153 -16.48 0.35 -5.86
C ASN A 153 -17.34 -0.12 -4.67
N PRO A 154 -18.08 -1.24 -4.79
CA PRO A 154 -18.87 -1.80 -3.68
C PRO A 154 -18.02 -2.11 -2.45
N ASP A 155 -16.77 -2.55 -2.63
CA ASP A 155 -15.86 -2.89 -1.53
C ASP A 155 -15.48 -1.66 -0.68
N MET A 156 -15.56 -0.46 -1.27
CA MET A 156 -15.28 0.81 -0.59
C MET A 156 -16.51 1.38 0.12
N LYS A 157 -17.67 0.70 0.08
CA LYS A 157 -18.94 1.22 0.60
C LYS A 157 -18.88 1.55 2.09
N GLU A 158 -18.38 0.64 2.92
CA GLU A 158 -18.32 0.85 4.37
C GLU A 158 -17.39 2.02 4.74
N MET A 159 -16.25 2.14 4.05
CA MET A 159 -15.34 3.27 4.22
C MET A 159 -15.98 4.60 3.78
N ARG A 160 -16.71 4.61 2.66
CA ARG A 160 -17.46 5.79 2.19
C ARG A 160 -18.53 6.22 3.19
N GLU A 161 -19.34 5.29 3.67
CA GLU A 161 -20.43 5.56 4.63
C GLU A 161 -19.87 6.06 5.98
N ALA A 162 -18.71 5.54 6.38
CA ALA A 162 -17.99 5.99 7.56
C ALA A 162 -17.19 7.30 7.36
N LYS A 163 -17.28 7.94 6.19
CA LYS A 163 -16.56 9.19 5.87
C LYS A 163 -15.04 9.08 6.08
N VAL A 164 -14.46 7.96 5.65
CA VAL A 164 -13.03 7.71 5.75
C VAL A 164 -12.27 8.53 4.71
N THR A 165 -11.17 9.18 5.10
CA THR A 165 -10.19 9.74 4.16
C THR A 165 -9.28 8.62 3.67
N ILE A 166 -9.12 8.45 2.36
CA ILE A 166 -8.32 7.37 1.77
C ILE A 166 -7.04 7.96 1.19
N ASN A 167 -5.90 7.49 1.68
CA ASN A 167 -4.58 7.87 1.21
C ASN A 167 -3.98 6.78 0.33
N TYR A 168 -3.48 7.15 -0.84
CA TYR A 168 -2.73 6.26 -1.74
C TYR A 168 -1.30 6.76 -1.82
N TYR A 169 -0.37 6.07 -1.16
CA TYR A 169 1.05 6.38 -1.16
C TYR A 169 1.78 5.47 -2.14
N TYR A 170 2.51 6.03 -3.10
CA TYR A 170 3.28 5.28 -4.08
C TYR A 170 4.77 5.56 -3.92
N LYS A 171 5.56 4.48 -3.89
CA LYS A 171 7.00 4.52 -4.09
C LYS A 171 7.40 3.70 -5.33
N ASP A 172 8.57 4.00 -5.87
CA ASP A 172 9.11 3.26 -7.01
C ASP A 172 9.81 1.97 -6.58
N LYS A 173 10.36 1.20 -7.53
CA LYS A 173 11.03 -0.07 -7.22
C LYS A 173 12.30 0.07 -6.36
N LYS A 174 12.88 1.27 -6.27
CA LYS A 174 14.02 1.62 -5.41
C LYS A 174 13.57 2.14 -4.04
N GLY A 175 12.26 2.27 -3.83
CA GLY A 175 11.67 2.81 -2.62
C GLY A 175 11.59 4.34 -2.60
N GLU A 176 11.92 5.01 -3.71
CA GLU A 176 11.82 6.47 -3.80
C GLU A 176 10.35 6.90 -3.85
N PHE A 177 9.99 7.92 -3.07
CA PHE A 177 8.64 8.48 -3.09
C PHE A 177 8.26 9.01 -4.48
N VAL A 178 7.16 8.48 -5.03
CA VAL A 178 6.62 8.90 -6.33
C VAL A 178 5.54 9.97 -6.14
N THR A 179 4.45 9.62 -5.47
CA THR A 179 3.31 10.52 -5.24
C THR A 179 2.44 10.03 -4.08
N LYS A 180 1.62 10.93 -3.52
CA LYS A 180 0.58 10.62 -2.55
C LYS A 180 -0.71 11.32 -2.94
N TYR A 181 -1.79 10.56 -3.09
CA TYR A 181 -3.13 11.10 -3.28
C TYR A 181 -3.95 10.99 -2.00
N VAL A 182 -4.66 12.06 -1.67
CA VAL A 182 -5.55 12.13 -0.51
C VAL A 182 -6.96 12.30 -1.04
N ILE A 183 -7.81 11.30 -0.79
CA ILE A 183 -9.20 11.28 -1.23
C ILE A 183 -10.08 11.48 0.00
N THR A 184 -10.64 12.68 0.14
CA THR A 184 -11.47 13.07 1.28
C THR A 184 -12.94 12.73 1.06
N PRO A 185 -13.76 12.67 2.12
CA PRO A 185 -15.20 12.43 2.01
C PRO A 185 -15.92 13.35 1.03
N ASP A 186 -15.63 14.64 1.07
CA ASP A 186 -16.28 15.63 0.20
C ASP A 186 -16.03 15.32 -1.29
N MET A 187 -14.88 14.72 -1.63
CA MET A 187 -14.55 14.43 -3.02
C MET A 187 -15.39 13.28 -3.60
N TYR A 188 -15.71 12.25 -2.80
CA TYR A 188 -16.50 11.11 -3.27
C TYR A 188 -17.98 11.18 -2.91
N GLN A 189 -18.39 12.12 -2.06
CA GLN A 189 -19.80 12.36 -1.71
C GLN A 189 -20.47 13.42 -2.58
N ASN A 190 -19.71 14.37 -3.13
CA ASN A 190 -20.25 15.37 -4.04
C ASN A 190 -20.39 14.78 -5.47
N LYS A 191 -21.63 14.79 -5.98
CA LYS A 191 -22.00 14.53 -7.38
C LYS A 191 -22.47 15.82 -8.03
#